data_AF-A0A7S9LNH7-F1
#
_entry.id   AF-A0A7S9LNH7-F1
#
_cell.length_a   1.000
_cell.length_b   1.000
_cell.length_c   1.000
_cell.angle_alpha   90.00
_cell.angle_beta   90.00
_cell.angle_gamma   90.00
#
_symmetry.space_group_name_H-M   'P 1'
#
loop_
_entity.id
_entity.type
_entity.pdbx_description
1 polymer ?
#
loop_
_entity_poly.entity_id
_entity_poly.type
_entity_poly.pdbx_seq_one_letter_code
_entity_poly.pdbx_strand_id
1 'polypeptide(L)'
;MSAVLRALALLVLLALPAAAQPAYEDLSQEQQMAVIRAAIVQENYDAAQTLLAASRFDRGDLGYEAAFYQAIIFREGGRLEDAIALLRQIVTERPDIRAARFELAQTLALDGQRDAAEYHLQILAESASNAAEREQFESAIDLLERDNRLSFTGFVTIAPSTNFSNGASTDTIRLFGLPFEIENTEQSGVGLSYGGTGIFAQPIGTDRQLFLAAGAQFNEFPGSDFDNRIFTLRGGIQFGPPLRRLTLELVTDRRDVDGELSDTSQGGRVAARYPLAPRWLADAEFAFADREFERSDDRLVRDLEFTLRHALASNVSVSGGVIVEDTRADTDFNSFDGRGVVFGAARQFANGLVVDGQVEYVARDYDEEFVGLGDRREDRITRVRISALSSRLQFRGIAPRVSLTYTRQNSNVPIFDFDAYGAELTLTRSF
;
A
#
# COMPACT_ATOMS: atom_id res chain seq x y z
N MET A 1 -20.32 -14.29 41.41
CA MET A 1 -21.20 -13.28 42.03
C MET A 1 -21.45 -12.19 40.98
N SER A 2 -22.73 -11.85 40.74
CA SER A 2 -23.21 -10.80 39.82
C SER A 2 -23.29 -11.08 38.30
N ALA A 3 -23.82 -12.25 37.91
CA ALA A 3 -24.46 -12.43 36.59
C ALA A 3 -25.98 -12.73 36.70
N VAL A 4 -26.55 -12.70 37.91
CA VAL A 4 -27.94 -13.10 38.21
C VAL A 4 -28.83 -11.89 38.60
N LEU A 5 -28.27 -10.67 38.63
CA LEU A 5 -28.95 -9.47 39.16
C LEU A 5 -29.33 -8.40 38.11
N ARG A 6 -29.22 -8.68 36.81
CA ARG A 6 -29.68 -7.76 35.74
C ARG A 6 -30.82 -8.28 34.87
N ALA A 7 -31.29 -9.51 35.09
CA ALA A 7 -32.40 -10.12 34.35
C ALA A 7 -33.76 -10.03 35.07
N LEU A 8 -33.86 -9.26 36.16
CA LEU A 8 -35.02 -9.24 37.06
C LEU A 8 -35.68 -7.86 37.22
N ALA A 9 -35.58 -7.01 36.20
CA ALA A 9 -36.29 -5.73 36.15
C ALA A 9 -37.33 -5.63 35.00
N LEU A 10 -37.55 -6.68 34.21
CA LEU A 10 -38.56 -6.65 33.13
C LEU A 10 -39.56 -7.83 33.11
N LEU A 11 -39.63 -8.60 34.20
CA LEU A 11 -40.53 -9.77 34.31
C LEU A 11 -41.42 -9.75 35.57
N VAL A 12 -41.75 -8.54 36.05
CA VAL A 12 -42.87 -8.32 36.98
C VAL A 12 -43.92 -7.47 36.28
N LEU A 13 -44.68 -8.09 35.38
CA LEU A 13 -45.91 -7.53 34.82
C LEU A 13 -46.98 -8.61 34.63
N LEU A 14 -46.93 -9.67 35.44
CA LEU A 14 -47.99 -10.68 35.57
C LEU A 14 -48.56 -10.64 36.99
N ALA A 15 -49.30 -9.56 37.27
CA ALA A 15 -50.35 -9.42 38.30
C ALA A 15 -50.47 -7.94 38.73
N LEU A 16 -50.79 -7.07 37.78
CA LEU A 16 -51.33 -5.73 38.06
C LEU A 16 -52.66 -5.63 37.31
N PRO A 17 -53.64 -4.86 37.83
CA PRO A 17 -54.91 -4.68 37.13
C PRO A 17 -54.62 -4.17 35.71
N ALA A 18 -55.47 -4.53 34.75
CA ALA A 18 -55.42 -4.03 33.38
C ALA A 18 -55.62 -2.50 33.37
N ALA A 19 -54.58 -1.76 33.75
CA ALA A 19 -54.40 -0.39 33.34
C ALA A 19 -54.17 -0.46 31.83
N ALA A 20 -55.10 0.10 31.06
CA ALA A 20 -55.00 0.19 29.61
C ALA A 20 -53.59 0.67 29.24
N GLN A 21 -52.83 -0.17 28.52
CA GLN A 21 -51.62 0.33 27.89
C GLN A 21 -52.05 1.47 26.96
N PRO A 22 -51.40 2.65 27.03
CA PRO A 22 -51.75 3.76 26.15
C PRO A 22 -51.67 3.30 24.70
N ALA A 23 -52.64 3.71 23.87
CA ALA A 23 -52.58 3.41 22.45
C ALA A 23 -51.32 4.08 21.86
N TYR A 24 -50.74 3.50 20.80
CA TYR A 24 -49.52 4.04 20.18
C TYR A 24 -49.67 5.52 19.79
N GLU A 25 -50.86 5.93 19.36
CA GLU A 25 -51.20 7.32 19.00
C GLU A 25 -51.17 8.28 20.20
N ASP A 26 -51.38 7.77 21.43
CA ASP A 26 -51.36 8.57 22.67
C ASP A 26 -49.95 8.77 23.24
N LEU A 27 -48.94 8.09 22.67
CA LEU A 27 -47.54 8.19 23.10
C LEU A 27 -46.90 9.50 22.62
N SER A 28 -45.92 10.01 23.38
CA SER A 28 -45.09 11.12 22.90
C SER A 28 -44.27 10.69 21.67
N GLN A 29 -43.84 11.64 20.82
CA GLN A 29 -43.02 11.30 19.64
C GLN A 29 -41.74 10.52 20.03
N GLU A 30 -41.14 10.84 21.17
CA GLU A 30 -39.97 10.14 21.70
C GLU A 30 -40.30 8.69 22.11
N GLN A 31 -41.47 8.47 22.70
CA GLN A 31 -41.98 7.13 23.05
C GLN A 31 -42.35 6.33 21.80
N GLN A 32 -43.00 6.96 20.81
CA GLN A 32 -43.29 6.36 19.51
C GLN A 32 -42.01 5.92 18.80
N MET A 33 -40.99 6.79 18.79
CA MET A 33 -39.68 6.47 18.21
C MET A 33 -39.00 5.29 18.93
N ALA A 34 -39.13 5.19 20.26
CA ALA A 34 -38.61 4.04 20.99
C ALA A 34 -39.28 2.72 20.60
N VAL A 35 -40.60 2.74 20.31
CA VAL A 35 -41.33 1.56 19.82
C VAL A 35 -40.87 1.18 18.40
N ILE A 36 -40.72 2.16 17.50
CA ILE A 36 -40.19 1.93 16.14
C ILE A 36 -38.79 1.32 16.21
N ARG A 37 -37.90 1.91 17.01
CA ARG A 37 -36.54 1.40 17.21
C ARG A 37 -36.55 -0.05 17.71
N ALA A 38 -37.44 -0.39 18.64
CA ALA A 38 -37.58 -1.75 19.13
C ALA A 38 -38.05 -2.72 18.04
N ALA A 39 -38.96 -2.30 17.16
CA ALA A 39 -39.41 -3.09 16.02
C ALA A 39 -38.27 -3.35 15.00
N ILE A 40 -37.46 -2.32 14.69
CA ILE A 40 -36.27 -2.47 13.84
C ILE A 40 -35.27 -3.47 14.44
N VAL A 41 -34.97 -3.35 15.74
CA VAL A 41 -34.04 -4.26 16.44
C VAL A 41 -34.56 -5.71 16.46
N GLN A 42 -35.88 -5.90 16.44
CA GLN A 42 -36.53 -7.21 16.33
C GLN A 42 -36.72 -7.68 14.89
N GLU A 43 -36.16 -6.97 13.91
CA GLU A 43 -36.29 -7.23 12.47
C GLU A 43 -37.75 -7.24 11.97
N ASN A 44 -38.67 -6.61 12.72
CA ASN A 44 -40.06 -6.48 12.34
C ASN A 44 -40.27 -5.20 11.49
N TYR A 45 -39.71 -5.22 10.28
CA TYR A 45 -39.68 -4.07 9.38
C TYR A 45 -41.07 -3.64 8.90
N ASP A 46 -42.01 -4.58 8.72
CA ASP A 46 -43.39 -4.28 8.33
C ASP A 46 -44.13 -3.49 9.42
N ALA A 47 -43.97 -3.89 10.68
CA ALA A 47 -44.52 -3.15 11.81
C ALA A 47 -43.86 -1.77 11.93
N ALA A 48 -42.52 -1.70 11.84
CA ALA A 48 -41.80 -0.43 11.88
C ALA A 48 -42.24 0.53 10.77
N GLN A 49 -42.44 0.03 9.54
CA GLN A 49 -42.93 0.81 8.41
C GLN A 49 -44.32 1.38 8.66
N THR A 50 -45.22 0.55 9.21
CA THR A 50 -46.59 0.96 9.54
C THR A 50 -46.59 2.04 10.62
N LEU A 51 -45.77 1.87 11.66
CA LEU A 51 -45.65 2.83 12.76
C LEU A 51 -45.00 4.15 12.32
N LEU A 52 -44.00 4.11 11.45
CA LEU A 52 -43.39 5.31 10.84
C LEU A 52 -44.39 6.08 9.98
N ALA A 53 -45.19 5.37 9.17
CA ALA A 53 -46.19 6.00 8.30
C ALA A 53 -47.38 6.61 9.08
N ALA A 54 -47.69 6.06 10.27
CA ALA A 54 -48.76 6.53 11.13
C ALA A 54 -48.38 7.77 11.98
N SER A 55 -47.10 8.13 12.03
CA SER A 55 -46.58 9.18 12.90
C SER A 55 -45.90 10.31 12.12
N ARG A 56 -45.92 11.52 12.70
CA ARG A 56 -45.13 12.66 12.22
C ARG A 56 -44.06 13.01 13.25
N PHE A 57 -42.80 13.07 12.82
CA PHE A 57 -41.66 13.38 13.68
C PHE A 57 -41.06 14.73 13.29
N ASP A 58 -41.44 15.79 14.00
CA ASP A 58 -41.03 17.18 13.73
C ASP A 58 -40.31 17.86 14.90
N ARG A 59 -40.16 17.17 16.04
CA ARG A 59 -39.37 17.66 17.17
C ARG A 59 -37.89 17.34 17.03
N GLY A 60 -37.07 18.39 16.93
CA GLY A 60 -35.61 18.29 16.96
C GLY A 60 -35.09 17.29 15.93
N ASP A 61 -34.28 16.33 16.39
CA ASP A 61 -33.62 15.36 15.52
C ASP A 61 -34.50 14.14 15.19
N LEU A 62 -35.72 14.04 15.74
CA LEU A 62 -36.59 12.89 15.53
C LEU A 62 -36.97 12.70 14.06
N GLY A 63 -37.04 13.78 13.27
CA GLY A 63 -37.27 13.68 11.82
C GLY A 63 -36.13 12.97 11.10
N TYR A 64 -34.87 13.27 11.47
CA TYR A 64 -33.69 12.58 10.93
C TYR A 64 -33.60 11.14 11.42
N GLU A 65 -33.97 10.88 12.67
CA GLU A 65 -34.02 9.50 13.20
C GLU A 65 -35.10 8.67 12.50
N ALA A 66 -36.29 9.23 12.27
CA ALA A 66 -37.36 8.59 11.51
C ALA A 66 -36.89 8.26 10.08
N ALA A 67 -36.25 9.23 9.41
CA ALA A 67 -35.67 9.02 8.10
C ALA A 67 -34.59 7.91 8.15
N PHE A 68 -33.68 7.95 9.12
CA PHE A 68 -32.65 6.92 9.26
C PHE A 68 -33.25 5.50 9.36
N TYR A 69 -34.29 5.28 10.18
CA TYR A 69 -34.97 3.97 10.22
C TYR A 69 -35.73 3.65 8.94
N GLN A 70 -36.33 4.65 8.27
CA GLN A 70 -36.97 4.45 6.98
C GLN A 70 -35.96 3.97 5.91
N ALA A 71 -34.72 4.49 5.93
CA ALA A 71 -33.64 3.99 5.07
C ALA A 71 -33.23 2.56 5.39
N ILE A 72 -33.15 2.19 6.68
CA ILE A 72 -32.88 0.81 7.09
C ILE A 72 -33.97 -0.13 6.54
N ILE A 73 -35.24 0.24 6.67
CA ILE A 73 -36.36 -0.55 6.12
C ILE A 73 -36.25 -0.68 4.59
N PHE A 74 -35.92 0.41 3.89
CA PHE A 74 -35.70 0.36 2.44
C PHE A 74 -34.53 -0.56 2.06
N ARG A 75 -33.42 -0.52 2.79
CA ARG A 75 -32.26 -1.39 2.55
C ARG A 75 -32.62 -2.86 2.72
N GLU A 76 -33.26 -3.20 3.83
CA GLU A 76 -33.69 -4.58 4.15
C GLU A 76 -34.77 -5.08 3.17
N GLY A 77 -35.62 -4.18 2.67
CA GLY A 77 -36.59 -4.46 1.60
C GLY A 77 -36.00 -4.49 0.18
N GLY A 78 -34.68 -4.34 0.01
CA GLY A 78 -34.01 -4.34 -1.29
C GLY A 78 -34.19 -3.06 -2.12
N ARG A 79 -34.82 -2.02 -1.57
CA ARG A 79 -34.99 -0.69 -2.19
C ARG A 79 -33.77 0.18 -1.93
N LEU A 80 -32.61 -0.26 -2.44
CA LEU A 80 -31.32 0.35 -2.15
C LEU A 80 -31.23 1.81 -2.62
N GLU A 81 -31.77 2.13 -3.80
CA GLU A 81 -31.77 3.51 -4.33
C GLU A 81 -32.51 4.49 -3.42
N ASP A 82 -33.68 4.09 -2.90
CA ASP A 82 -34.46 4.92 -1.98
C ASP A 82 -33.75 5.12 -0.64
N ALA A 83 -33.13 4.06 -0.12
CA ALA A 83 -32.30 4.13 1.09
C ALA A 83 -31.11 5.08 0.89
N ILE A 84 -30.40 4.97 -0.24
CA ILE A 84 -29.25 5.83 -0.58
C ILE A 84 -29.68 7.29 -0.70
N ALA A 85 -30.79 7.58 -1.38
CA ALA A 85 -31.29 8.94 -1.54
C ALA A 85 -31.56 9.59 -0.17
N LEU A 86 -32.25 8.86 0.71
CA LEU A 86 -32.59 9.33 2.05
C LEU A 86 -31.35 9.49 2.94
N LEU A 87 -30.42 8.54 2.92
CA LEU A 87 -29.18 8.59 3.69
C LEU A 87 -28.24 9.71 3.20
N ARG A 88 -28.14 9.95 1.89
CA ARG A 88 -27.40 11.09 1.33
C ARG A 88 -27.97 12.41 1.83
N GLN A 89 -29.29 12.54 1.92
CA GLN A 89 -29.93 13.72 2.47
C GLN A 89 -29.55 13.92 3.94
N ILE A 90 -29.67 12.87 4.78
CA ILE A 90 -29.30 12.93 6.20
C ILE A 90 -27.82 13.32 6.36
N VAL A 91 -26.91 12.69 5.61
CA VAL A 91 -25.46 12.93 5.70
C VAL A 91 -25.08 14.35 5.22
N THR A 92 -25.85 14.92 4.29
CA THR A 92 -25.63 16.29 3.79
C THR A 92 -26.11 17.33 4.80
N GLU A 93 -27.28 17.14 5.39
CA GLU A 93 -27.87 18.10 6.33
C GLU A 93 -27.27 17.97 7.75
N ARG A 94 -26.95 16.74 8.16
CA ARG A 94 -26.47 16.38 9.50
C ARG A 94 -25.26 15.45 9.44
N PRO A 95 -24.09 15.97 9.01
CA PRO A 95 -22.87 15.18 8.88
C PRO A 95 -22.33 14.63 10.22
N ASP A 96 -22.79 15.17 11.35
CA ASP A 96 -22.50 14.71 12.71
C ASP A 96 -23.15 13.37 13.07
N ILE A 97 -24.22 12.96 12.36
CA ILE A 97 -24.87 11.67 12.55
C ILE A 97 -24.05 10.58 11.86
N ARG A 98 -22.97 10.15 12.52
CA ARG A 98 -22.01 9.15 11.99
C ARG A 98 -22.69 7.82 11.62
N ALA A 99 -23.72 7.42 12.35
CA ALA A 99 -24.50 6.22 12.05
C ALA A 99 -25.13 6.27 10.65
N ALA A 100 -25.65 7.43 10.23
CA ALA A 100 -26.22 7.61 8.88
C ALA A 100 -25.15 7.54 7.79
N ARG A 101 -23.95 8.08 8.05
CA ARG A 101 -22.81 7.96 7.12
C ARG A 101 -22.33 6.53 6.98
N PHE A 102 -22.28 5.79 8.08
CA PHE A 102 -21.90 4.38 8.05
C PHE A 102 -22.94 3.55 7.30
N GLU A 103 -24.23 3.77 7.58
CA GLU A 103 -25.32 3.10 6.86
C GLU A 103 -25.34 3.46 5.37
N LEU A 104 -25.03 4.70 5.01
CA LEU A 104 -24.86 5.11 3.61
C LEU A 104 -23.74 4.30 2.94
N ALA A 105 -22.59 4.16 3.60
CA ALA A 105 -21.48 3.38 3.08
C ALA A 105 -21.87 1.90 2.88
N GLN A 106 -22.54 1.28 3.85
CA GLN A 106 -23.03 -0.10 3.75
C GLN A 106 -24.04 -0.27 2.61
N THR A 107 -24.97 0.67 2.46
CA THR A 107 -26.00 0.62 1.42
C THR A 107 -25.40 0.81 0.02
N LEU A 108 -24.45 1.74 -0.14
CA LEU A 108 -23.69 1.94 -1.38
C LEU A 108 -22.88 0.70 -1.76
N ALA A 109 -22.31 0.01 -0.78
CA ALA A 109 -21.59 -1.23 -0.98
C ALA A 109 -22.50 -2.34 -1.52
N LEU A 110 -23.70 -2.49 -0.93
CA LEU A 110 -24.72 -3.45 -1.39
C LEU A 110 -25.24 -3.12 -2.80
N ASP A 111 -25.33 -1.84 -3.14
CA ASP A 111 -25.74 -1.36 -4.46
C ASP A 111 -24.62 -1.45 -5.53
N GLY A 112 -23.40 -1.83 -5.12
CA GLY A 112 -22.23 -1.94 -6.01
C GLY A 112 -21.47 -0.63 -6.25
N GLN A 113 -21.87 0.49 -5.62
CA GLN A 113 -21.17 1.77 -5.67
C GLN A 113 -19.96 1.81 -4.71
N ARG A 114 -18.95 0.97 -5.00
CA ARG A 114 -17.81 0.71 -4.10
C ARG A 114 -16.97 1.95 -3.80
N ASP A 115 -16.56 2.70 -4.81
CA ASP A 115 -15.74 3.91 -4.62
C ASP A 115 -16.43 4.93 -3.70
N ALA A 116 -17.75 5.05 -3.84
CA ALA A 116 -18.55 5.92 -2.98
C ALA A 116 -18.66 5.37 -1.55
N ALA A 117 -18.82 4.05 -1.40
CA ALA A 117 -18.82 3.39 -0.09
C ALA A 117 -17.48 3.58 0.63
N GLU A 118 -16.37 3.34 -0.06
CA GLU A 118 -15.01 3.52 0.44
C GLU A 118 -14.77 4.96 0.88
N TYR A 119 -15.14 5.95 0.06
CA TYR A 119 -15.04 7.38 0.40
C TYR A 119 -15.71 7.71 1.75
N HIS A 120 -16.91 7.17 1.98
CA HIS A 120 -17.62 7.41 3.24
C HIS A 120 -16.98 6.68 4.43
N LEU A 121 -16.42 5.48 4.23
CA LEU A 121 -15.69 4.73 5.26
C LEU A 121 -14.36 5.41 5.63
N GLN A 122 -13.63 5.96 4.65
CA GLN A 122 -12.40 6.71 4.90
C GLN A 122 -12.65 7.92 5.80
N ILE A 123 -13.72 8.70 5.55
CA ILE A 123 -14.13 9.83 6.42
C ILE A 123 -14.41 9.35 7.86
N LEU A 124 -15.04 8.19 8.02
CA LEU A 124 -15.33 7.60 9.33
C LEU A 124 -14.05 7.11 10.04
N ALA A 125 -13.11 6.51 9.30
CA ALA A 125 -11.80 6.08 9.82
C ALA A 125 -10.91 7.26 10.26
N GLU A 126 -10.95 8.37 9.51
CA GLU A 126 -10.22 9.60 9.85
C GLU A 126 -10.77 10.24 11.14
N SER A 127 -12.10 10.24 11.30
CA SER A 127 -12.79 10.82 12.45
C SER A 127 -13.04 9.84 13.61
N ALA A 128 -12.42 8.65 13.57
CA ALA A 128 -12.59 7.63 14.62
C ALA A 128 -12.10 8.12 15.99
N SER A 129 -12.90 7.81 17.01
CA SER A 129 -12.72 8.24 18.41
C SER A 129 -11.65 7.42 19.13
N ASN A 130 -11.39 6.20 18.66
CA ASN A 130 -10.43 5.27 19.23
C ASN A 130 -9.90 4.29 18.17
N ALA A 131 -8.85 3.54 18.52
CA ALA A 131 -8.18 2.62 17.60
C ALA A 131 -9.08 1.47 17.13
N ALA A 132 -9.96 0.94 17.99
CA ALA A 132 -10.86 -0.16 17.62
C ALA A 132 -11.92 0.29 16.61
N GLU A 133 -12.46 1.51 16.75
CA GLU A 133 -13.39 2.09 15.79
C GLU A 133 -12.72 2.35 14.44
N ARG A 134 -11.45 2.80 14.44
CA ARG A 134 -10.67 2.94 13.20
C ARG A 134 -10.44 1.59 12.51
N GLU A 135 -10.03 0.57 13.26
CA GLU A 135 -9.80 -0.79 12.75
C GLU A 135 -11.07 -1.40 12.13
N GLN A 136 -12.25 -1.11 12.70
CA GLN A 136 -13.53 -1.53 12.14
C GLN A 136 -13.76 -0.96 10.74
N PHE A 137 -13.52 0.34 10.54
CA PHE A 137 -13.72 0.98 9.23
C PHE A 137 -12.65 0.57 8.22
N GLU A 138 -11.39 0.45 8.63
CA GLU A 138 -10.31 -0.08 7.78
C GLU A 138 -10.60 -1.51 7.33
N SER A 139 -11.08 -2.37 8.24
CA SER A 139 -11.50 -3.74 7.88
C SER A 139 -12.67 -3.77 6.88
N ALA A 140 -13.57 -2.79 6.94
CA ALA A 140 -14.68 -2.67 5.98
C ALA A 140 -14.19 -2.21 4.60
N ILE A 141 -13.21 -1.31 4.54
CA ILE A 141 -12.54 -0.89 3.29
C ILE A 141 -11.83 -2.09 2.66
N ASP A 142 -11.06 -2.86 3.44
CA ASP A 142 -10.38 -4.07 2.98
C ASP A 142 -11.35 -5.08 2.34
N LEU A 143 -12.58 -5.17 2.84
CA LEU A 143 -13.61 -6.05 2.26
C LEU A 143 -14.15 -5.54 0.92
N LEU A 144 -14.26 -4.22 0.73
CA LEU A 144 -14.67 -3.63 -0.55
C LEU A 144 -13.61 -3.83 -1.65
N GLU A 145 -12.33 -3.77 -1.27
CA GLU A 145 -11.21 -3.93 -2.20
C GLU A 145 -11.01 -5.39 -2.67
N ARG A 146 -11.41 -6.40 -1.87
CA ARG A 146 -11.21 -7.83 -2.19
C ARG A 146 -11.83 -8.31 -3.49
N ASP A 147 -12.91 -7.67 -3.92
CA ASP A 147 -13.59 -8.04 -5.16
C ASP A 147 -13.10 -7.25 -6.39
N ASN A 148 -12.21 -6.27 -6.21
CA ASN A 148 -11.62 -5.59 -7.36
C ASN A 148 -10.53 -6.48 -7.97
N ARG A 149 -10.96 -7.31 -8.92
CA ARG A 149 -10.08 -8.28 -9.60
C ARG A 149 -9.02 -7.59 -10.45
N LEU A 150 -9.12 -6.29 -10.70
CA LEU A 150 -8.19 -5.55 -11.53
C LEU A 150 -7.85 -4.23 -10.85
N SER A 151 -6.59 -4.04 -10.51
CA SER A 151 -6.09 -2.79 -9.93
C SER A 151 -4.98 -2.22 -10.79
N PHE A 152 -4.88 -0.91 -10.88
CA PHE A 152 -3.81 -0.23 -11.59
C PHE A 152 -3.10 0.75 -10.68
N THR A 153 -1.77 0.79 -10.73
CA THR A 153 -0.98 1.85 -10.09
C THR A 153 -0.09 2.50 -11.12
N GLY A 154 -0.11 3.83 -11.20
CA GLY A 154 0.73 4.62 -12.08
C GLY A 154 1.54 5.66 -11.30
N PHE A 155 2.68 6.06 -11.85
CA PHE A 155 3.50 7.10 -11.27
C PHE A 155 4.15 8.01 -12.32
N VAL A 156 4.50 9.22 -11.88
CA VAL A 156 5.39 10.15 -12.58
C VAL A 156 6.36 10.73 -11.56
N THR A 157 7.64 10.78 -11.90
CA THR A 157 8.74 11.24 -11.06
C THR A 157 9.64 12.20 -11.84
N ILE A 158 9.94 13.35 -11.26
CA ILE A 158 11.01 14.24 -11.72
C ILE A 158 12.24 13.97 -10.85
N ALA A 159 13.37 13.65 -11.46
CA ALA A 159 14.56 13.13 -10.77
C ALA A 159 15.86 13.86 -11.18
N PRO A 160 16.16 15.05 -10.62
CA PRO A 160 17.51 15.61 -10.72
C PRO A 160 18.56 14.69 -10.07
N SER A 161 19.69 14.49 -10.74
CA SER A 161 20.86 13.74 -10.25
C SER A 161 22.16 14.41 -10.68
N THR A 162 23.19 14.34 -9.82
CA THR A 162 24.56 14.76 -10.16
C THR A 162 25.30 13.73 -11.01
N ASN A 163 24.85 12.47 -11.00
CA ASN A 163 25.43 11.38 -11.77
C ASN A 163 24.32 10.38 -12.14
N PHE A 164 23.56 10.66 -13.21
CA PHE A 164 22.52 9.76 -13.69
C PHE A 164 23.07 8.61 -14.55
N SER A 165 24.27 8.77 -15.12
CA SER A 165 24.97 7.74 -15.90
C SER A 165 25.57 6.63 -15.04
N ASN A 166 25.67 6.84 -13.72
CA ASN A 166 26.49 6.04 -12.80
C ASN A 166 27.93 5.86 -13.34
N GLY A 167 28.42 6.87 -14.07
CA GLY A 167 29.76 6.86 -14.65
C GLY A 167 30.82 7.12 -13.59
N ALA A 168 32.07 6.85 -13.96
CA ALA A 168 33.22 7.00 -13.08
C ALA A 168 33.56 8.47 -12.82
N SER A 169 34.03 8.79 -11.60
CA SER A 169 34.53 10.13 -11.23
C SER A 169 35.85 10.51 -11.95
N THR A 170 36.40 9.63 -12.78
CA THR A 170 37.62 9.84 -13.55
C THR A 170 37.38 9.54 -15.02
N ASP A 171 38.14 10.20 -15.89
CA ASP A 171 38.09 10.07 -17.35
C ASP A 171 39.10 9.04 -17.88
N THR A 172 39.98 8.51 -17.04
CA THR A 172 41.04 7.59 -17.46
C THR A 172 41.25 6.42 -16.50
N ILE A 173 41.56 5.25 -17.06
CA ILE A 173 41.96 4.05 -16.32
C ILE A 173 43.32 3.56 -16.84
N ARG A 174 44.17 3.06 -15.94
CA ARG A 174 45.45 2.43 -16.31
C ARG A 174 45.29 0.92 -16.37
N LEU A 175 45.34 0.34 -17.56
CA LEU A 175 45.33 -1.11 -17.76
C LEU A 175 46.69 -1.54 -18.31
N PHE A 176 47.28 -2.57 -17.73
CA PHE A 176 48.62 -3.06 -18.11
C PHE A 176 49.70 -1.95 -18.09
N GLY A 177 49.52 -0.93 -17.24
CA GLY A 177 50.41 0.24 -17.14
C GLY A 177 50.20 1.33 -18.21
N LEU A 178 49.28 1.14 -19.16
CA LEU A 178 48.93 2.12 -20.20
C LEU A 178 47.64 2.87 -19.85
N PRO A 179 47.55 4.19 -20.12
CA PRO A 179 46.32 4.95 -19.91
C PRO A 179 45.32 4.70 -21.04
N PHE A 180 44.06 4.48 -20.67
CA PHE A 180 42.91 4.38 -21.56
C PHE A 180 41.84 5.38 -21.11
N GLU A 181 41.16 6.01 -22.06
CA GLU A 181 40.02 6.88 -21.78
C GLU A 181 38.78 6.04 -21.43
N ILE A 182 37.97 6.54 -20.52
CA ILE A 182 36.72 5.92 -20.08
C ILE A 182 35.58 6.60 -20.81
N GLU A 183 34.75 5.84 -21.51
CA GLU A 183 33.59 6.38 -22.23
C GLU A 183 32.46 6.78 -21.26
N ASN A 184 32.18 5.97 -20.23
CA ASN A 184 31.12 6.26 -19.25
C ASN A 184 31.65 7.05 -18.04
N THR A 185 31.55 8.38 -18.10
CA THR A 185 31.92 9.31 -17.02
C THR A 185 30.67 9.91 -16.37
N GLU A 186 30.84 10.56 -15.21
CA GLU A 186 29.72 11.17 -14.47
C GLU A 186 28.98 12.22 -15.30
N GLN A 187 27.66 12.08 -15.39
CA GLN A 187 26.79 13.05 -16.07
C GLN A 187 25.66 13.52 -15.15
N SER A 188 25.53 14.83 -15.00
CA SER A 188 24.46 15.45 -14.21
C SER A 188 23.28 15.87 -15.09
N GLY A 189 22.06 15.73 -14.58
CA GLY A 189 20.87 16.03 -15.37
C GLY A 189 19.58 15.93 -14.57
N VAL A 190 18.47 16.19 -15.25
CA VAL A 190 17.12 16.02 -14.69
C VAL A 190 16.41 14.96 -15.51
N GLY A 191 16.18 13.80 -14.90
CA GLY A 191 15.42 12.72 -15.52
C GLY A 191 13.92 12.86 -15.29
N LEU A 192 13.15 12.27 -16.19
CA LEU A 192 11.71 12.04 -16.04
C LEU A 192 11.47 10.53 -16.02
N SER A 193 10.92 10.01 -14.93
CA SER A 193 10.54 8.60 -14.82
C SER A 193 9.03 8.47 -14.73
N TYR A 194 8.42 7.60 -15.52
CA TYR A 194 6.98 7.35 -15.48
C TYR A 194 6.67 5.91 -15.81
N GLY A 195 5.55 5.42 -15.32
CA GLY A 195 5.19 4.02 -15.51
C GLY A 195 3.97 3.61 -14.74
N GLY A 196 3.71 2.31 -14.75
CA GLY A 196 2.63 1.74 -13.99
C GLY A 196 2.62 0.22 -14.01
N THR A 197 1.72 -0.34 -13.22
CA THR A 197 1.48 -1.78 -13.12
C THR A 197 -0.01 -2.02 -13.05
N GLY A 198 -0.51 -2.88 -13.93
CA GLY A 198 -1.84 -3.48 -13.80
C GLY A 198 -1.71 -4.85 -13.13
N ILE A 199 -2.59 -5.13 -12.18
CA ILE A 199 -2.64 -6.41 -11.47
C ILE A 199 -4.04 -6.98 -11.61
N PHE A 200 -4.13 -8.15 -12.21
CA PHE A 200 -5.33 -8.97 -12.17
C PHE A 200 -5.20 -10.00 -11.04
N ALA A 201 -6.16 -10.06 -10.12
CA ALA A 201 -6.11 -10.91 -8.95
C ALA A 201 -7.42 -11.72 -8.79
N GLN A 202 -7.28 -13.04 -8.67
CA GLN A 202 -8.38 -13.99 -8.60
C GLN A 202 -8.33 -14.77 -7.27
N PRO A 203 -9.28 -14.53 -6.35
CA PRO A 203 -9.44 -15.39 -5.18
C PRO A 203 -9.73 -16.84 -5.61
N ILE A 204 -9.00 -17.80 -5.02
CA ILE A 204 -9.19 -19.25 -5.23
C ILE A 204 -9.51 -19.98 -3.92
N GLY A 205 -9.97 -19.24 -2.92
CA GLY A 205 -10.30 -19.68 -1.58
C GLY A 205 -10.45 -18.50 -0.63
N THR A 206 -10.61 -18.77 0.66
CA THR A 206 -10.73 -17.73 1.69
C THR A 206 -9.39 -17.08 2.05
N ASP A 207 -8.28 -17.75 1.77
CA ASP A 207 -6.92 -17.37 2.16
C ASP A 207 -5.92 -17.44 0.99
N ARG A 208 -6.39 -17.52 -0.26
CA ARG A 208 -5.54 -17.72 -1.43
C ARG A 208 -6.00 -16.89 -2.61
N GLN A 209 -5.04 -16.31 -3.32
CA GLN A 209 -5.30 -15.49 -4.49
C GLN A 209 -4.25 -15.76 -5.56
N LEU A 210 -4.68 -16.11 -6.76
CA LEU A 210 -3.81 -16.07 -7.94
C LEU A 210 -3.71 -14.63 -8.41
N PHE A 211 -2.56 -14.24 -8.95
CA PHE A 211 -2.44 -12.93 -9.59
C PHE A 211 -1.55 -12.99 -10.84
N LEU A 212 -1.82 -12.04 -11.74
CA LEU A 212 -1.01 -11.71 -12.89
C LEU A 212 -0.79 -10.21 -12.87
N ALA A 213 0.46 -9.76 -12.93
CA ALA A 213 0.82 -8.35 -12.95
C ALA A 213 1.67 -8.05 -14.18
N ALA A 214 1.33 -6.98 -14.90
CA ALA A 214 2.11 -6.46 -16.01
C ALA A 214 2.45 -5.00 -15.73
N GLY A 215 3.72 -4.64 -15.88
CA GLY A 215 4.20 -3.29 -15.63
C GLY A 215 5.16 -2.79 -16.69
N ALA A 216 5.22 -1.47 -16.82
CA ALA A 216 6.19 -0.78 -17.66
C ALA A 216 6.70 0.45 -16.91
N GLN A 217 8.00 0.73 -17.03
CA GLN A 217 8.66 1.91 -16.51
C GLN A 217 9.56 2.49 -17.60
N PHE A 218 9.50 3.81 -17.76
CA PHE A 218 10.27 4.58 -18.72
C PHE A 218 11.06 5.62 -17.94
N ASN A 219 12.36 5.72 -18.18
CA ASN A 219 13.24 6.73 -17.62
C ASN A 219 13.87 7.48 -18.79
N GLU A 220 13.59 8.76 -18.89
CA GLU A 220 14.06 9.64 -19.96
C GLU A 220 15.05 10.65 -19.38
N PHE A 221 16.20 10.80 -20.03
CA PHE A 221 17.29 11.70 -19.61
C PHE A 221 17.66 12.70 -20.71
N PRO A 222 18.36 13.80 -20.37
CA PRO A 222 18.77 14.80 -21.36
C PRO A 222 19.63 14.17 -22.47
N GLY A 223 19.31 14.47 -23.73
CA GLY A 223 20.04 13.95 -24.89
C GLY A 223 19.52 12.61 -25.41
N SER A 224 18.61 11.94 -24.68
CA SER A 224 18.17 10.55 -24.95
C SER A 224 19.28 9.51 -24.76
N ASP A 225 20.35 9.91 -24.07
CA ASP A 225 21.43 9.03 -23.63
C ASP A 225 21.06 8.46 -22.25
N PHE A 226 21.31 7.18 -22.03
CA PHE A 226 20.92 6.40 -20.85
C PHE A 226 19.40 6.25 -20.65
N ASP A 227 18.61 6.50 -21.69
CA ASP A 227 17.16 6.27 -21.66
C ASP A 227 16.90 4.79 -21.41
N ASN A 228 16.06 4.47 -20.43
CA ASN A 228 15.87 3.11 -19.98
C ASN A 228 14.39 2.75 -19.89
N ARG A 229 13.97 1.71 -20.61
CA ARG A 229 12.59 1.18 -20.64
C ARG A 229 12.58 -0.24 -20.11
N ILE A 230 11.80 -0.47 -19.06
CA ILE A 230 11.69 -1.78 -18.40
C ILE A 230 10.25 -2.26 -18.52
N PHE A 231 10.09 -3.48 -19.03
CA PHE A 231 8.80 -4.17 -19.07
C PHE A 231 8.89 -5.39 -18.16
N THR A 232 7.88 -5.60 -17.31
CA THR A 232 7.87 -6.71 -16.36
C THR A 232 6.54 -7.44 -16.40
N LEU A 233 6.60 -8.76 -16.42
CA LEU A 233 5.46 -9.64 -16.24
C LEU A 233 5.70 -10.53 -15.03
N ARG A 234 4.73 -10.58 -14.12
CA ARG A 234 4.76 -11.42 -12.92
C ARG A 234 3.49 -12.25 -12.82
N GLY A 235 3.61 -13.51 -12.44
CA GLY A 235 2.47 -14.38 -12.23
C GLY A 235 2.70 -15.29 -11.04
N GLY A 236 1.73 -15.39 -10.15
CA GLY A 236 1.95 -16.11 -8.90
C GLY A 236 0.71 -16.37 -8.07
N ILE A 237 0.96 -16.84 -6.86
CA ILE A 237 -0.04 -17.13 -5.84
C ILE A 237 0.34 -16.46 -4.52
N GLN A 238 -0.65 -15.90 -3.86
CA GLN A 238 -0.55 -15.31 -2.54
C GLN A 238 -1.35 -16.16 -1.55
N PHE A 239 -0.74 -16.46 -0.41
CA PHE A 239 -1.34 -17.17 0.70
C PHE A 239 -1.49 -16.22 1.90
N GLY A 240 -2.67 -16.19 2.49
CA GLY A 240 -2.99 -15.42 3.68
C GLY A 240 -3.31 -13.94 3.45
N PRO A 241 -3.78 -13.25 4.51
CA PRO A 241 -4.09 -11.82 4.47
C PRO A 241 -2.80 -10.98 4.33
N PRO A 242 -2.89 -9.69 3.95
CA PRO A 242 -1.72 -8.83 3.71
C PRO A 242 -0.67 -8.78 4.84
N LEU A 243 -1.12 -8.86 6.11
CA LEU A 243 -0.22 -8.84 7.27
C LEU A 243 0.44 -10.20 7.58
N ARG A 244 -0.04 -11.30 7.00
CA ARG A 244 0.49 -12.67 7.13
C ARG A 244 0.49 -13.31 5.74
N ARG A 245 1.37 -12.80 4.87
CA ARG A 245 1.34 -13.12 3.44
C ARG A 245 2.58 -13.89 3.02
N LEU A 246 2.40 -15.00 2.32
CA LEU A 246 3.44 -15.65 1.53
C LEU A 246 3.08 -15.48 0.05
N THR A 247 4.01 -15.01 -0.76
CA THR A 247 3.88 -14.82 -2.20
C THR A 247 4.91 -15.70 -2.89
N LEU A 248 4.45 -16.52 -3.82
CA LEU A 248 5.29 -17.30 -4.73
C LEU A 248 4.98 -16.83 -6.15
N GLU A 249 5.96 -16.33 -6.88
CA GLU A 249 5.76 -15.80 -8.23
C GLU A 249 6.91 -16.12 -9.18
N LEU A 250 6.56 -16.27 -10.46
CA LEU A 250 7.50 -16.24 -11.58
C LEU A 250 7.56 -14.82 -12.11
N VAL A 251 8.76 -14.39 -12.51
CA VAL A 251 9.04 -13.04 -12.98
C VAL A 251 9.80 -13.13 -14.30
N THR A 252 9.42 -12.33 -15.27
CA THR A 252 10.24 -12.06 -16.44
C THR A 252 10.25 -10.58 -16.73
N ASP A 253 11.41 -10.06 -17.11
CA ASP A 253 11.57 -8.66 -17.50
C ASP A 253 12.44 -8.51 -18.73
N ARG A 254 12.24 -7.40 -19.42
CA ARG A 254 13.06 -6.93 -20.54
C ARG A 254 13.45 -5.49 -20.27
N ARG A 255 14.70 -5.16 -20.55
CA ARG A 255 15.23 -3.81 -20.47
C ARG A 255 15.79 -3.36 -21.80
N ASP A 256 15.29 -2.22 -22.29
CA ASP A 256 15.86 -1.52 -23.43
C ASP A 256 16.63 -0.29 -22.92
N VAL A 257 17.85 -0.08 -23.42
CA VAL A 257 18.69 1.09 -23.13
C VAL A 257 19.01 1.79 -24.45
N ASP A 258 18.82 3.10 -24.51
CA ASP A 258 19.03 3.94 -25.70
C ASP A 258 18.26 3.46 -26.95
N GLY A 259 17.10 2.86 -26.70
CA GLY A 259 16.22 2.30 -27.75
C GLY A 259 16.63 0.92 -28.27
N GLU A 260 17.71 0.32 -27.76
CA GLU A 260 18.17 -1.02 -28.11
C GLU A 260 17.94 -2.00 -26.97
N LEU A 261 17.78 -3.29 -27.28
CA LEU A 261 17.70 -4.33 -26.25
C LEU A 261 19.01 -4.36 -25.47
N SER A 262 18.92 -4.22 -24.15
CA SER A 262 20.07 -4.33 -23.25
C SER A 262 20.16 -5.74 -22.68
N ASP A 263 19.06 -6.21 -22.10
CA ASP A 263 18.99 -7.52 -21.46
C ASP A 263 17.55 -8.01 -21.26
N THR A 264 17.43 -9.32 -21.05
CA THR A 264 16.19 -9.99 -20.65
C THR A 264 16.43 -10.89 -19.45
N SER A 265 15.40 -11.11 -18.63
CA SER A 265 15.51 -11.96 -17.45
C SER A 265 14.30 -12.85 -17.25
N GLN A 266 14.55 -14.03 -16.70
CA GLN A 266 13.56 -15.03 -16.35
C GLN A 266 13.91 -15.61 -14.98
N GLY A 267 12.95 -15.62 -14.07
CA GLY A 267 13.25 -15.94 -12.68
C GLY A 267 12.02 -16.20 -11.83
N GLY A 268 12.26 -16.27 -10.52
CA GLY A 268 11.22 -16.46 -9.52
C GLY A 268 11.52 -15.71 -8.25
N ARG A 269 10.46 -15.42 -7.50
CA ARG A 269 10.51 -14.69 -6.24
C ARG A 269 9.62 -15.34 -5.20
N VAL A 270 10.17 -15.44 -3.99
CA VAL A 270 9.48 -15.90 -2.79
C VAL A 270 9.53 -14.75 -1.78
N ALA A 271 8.37 -14.19 -1.44
CA ALA A 271 8.29 -13.10 -0.47
C ALA A 271 7.35 -13.47 0.68
N ALA A 272 7.77 -13.24 1.91
CA ALA A 272 7.00 -13.53 3.12
C ALA A 272 6.94 -12.30 4.03
N ARG A 273 5.73 -11.99 4.50
CA ARG A 273 5.47 -10.99 5.54
C ARG A 273 4.78 -11.67 6.70
N TYR A 274 5.34 -11.55 7.90
CA TYR A 274 4.81 -12.21 9.09
C TYR A 274 4.99 -11.38 10.38
N PRO A 275 3.94 -11.20 11.20
CA PRO A 275 4.04 -10.50 12.47
C PRO A 275 4.57 -11.49 13.53
N LEU A 276 5.87 -11.44 13.82
CA LEU A 276 6.53 -12.37 14.74
C LEU A 276 6.04 -12.22 16.19
N ALA A 277 5.70 -10.99 16.60
CA ALA A 277 5.23 -10.65 17.93
C ALA A 277 4.44 -9.32 17.87
N PRO A 278 3.72 -8.90 18.92
CA PRO A 278 3.12 -7.57 18.96
C PRO A 278 4.18 -6.51 18.64
N ARG A 279 3.89 -5.61 17.69
CA ARG A 279 4.77 -4.51 17.24
C ARG A 279 6.01 -4.96 16.47
N TRP A 280 6.16 -6.24 16.13
CA TRP A 280 7.24 -6.76 15.31
C TRP A 280 6.70 -7.35 14.00
N LEU A 281 7.26 -6.90 12.88
CA LEU A 281 6.94 -7.39 11.54
C LEU A 281 8.22 -7.84 10.85
N ALA A 282 8.24 -9.07 10.36
CA ALA A 282 9.32 -9.57 9.52
C ALA A 282 8.88 -9.57 8.07
N ASP A 283 9.78 -9.10 7.21
CA ASP A 283 9.72 -9.15 5.75
C ASP A 283 10.93 -9.96 5.28
N ALA A 284 10.71 -10.98 4.44
CA ALA A 284 11.77 -11.80 3.86
C ALA A 284 11.49 -11.97 2.37
N GLU A 285 12.51 -11.83 1.55
CA GLU A 285 12.42 -11.95 0.11
C GLU A 285 13.61 -12.71 -0.43
N PHE A 286 13.36 -13.74 -1.23
CA PHE A 286 14.37 -14.43 -2.02
C PHE A 286 13.99 -14.33 -3.50
N ALA A 287 14.91 -13.84 -4.32
CA ALA A 287 14.76 -13.77 -5.76
C ALA A 287 15.90 -14.51 -6.46
N PHE A 288 15.59 -15.18 -7.55
CA PHE A 288 16.60 -15.70 -8.48
C PHE A 288 16.20 -15.33 -9.90
N ALA A 289 17.16 -14.98 -10.74
CA ALA A 289 16.93 -14.65 -12.14
C ALA A 289 18.12 -15.09 -12.99
N ASP A 290 17.82 -15.75 -14.10
CA ASP A 290 18.74 -15.90 -15.20
C ASP A 290 18.60 -14.68 -16.11
N ARG A 291 19.70 -13.98 -16.41
CA ARG A 291 19.70 -12.71 -17.15
C ARG A 291 20.66 -12.79 -18.32
N GLU A 292 20.10 -12.64 -19.52
CA GLU A 292 20.82 -12.64 -20.79
C GLU A 292 21.08 -11.21 -21.25
N PHE A 293 22.33 -10.87 -21.58
CA PHE A 293 22.76 -9.53 -21.99
C PHE A 293 23.18 -9.52 -23.47
N GLU A 294 22.83 -8.46 -24.19
CA GLU A 294 23.22 -8.30 -25.61
C GLU A 294 24.69 -7.90 -25.79
N ARG A 295 25.26 -7.18 -24.81
CA ARG A 295 26.62 -6.60 -24.88
C ARG A 295 27.48 -6.85 -23.64
N SER A 296 27.01 -7.67 -22.70
CA SER A 296 27.73 -8.05 -21.48
C SER A 296 27.59 -9.55 -21.26
N ASP A 297 28.22 -10.05 -20.20
CA ASP A 297 28.12 -11.46 -19.84
C ASP A 297 26.76 -11.76 -19.21
N ASP A 298 26.19 -12.89 -19.62
CA ASP A 298 25.00 -13.48 -19.01
C ASP A 298 25.26 -13.81 -17.54
N ARG A 299 24.22 -13.71 -16.73
CA ARG A 299 24.35 -13.83 -15.27
C ARG A 299 23.18 -14.56 -14.65
N LEU A 300 23.50 -15.52 -13.79
CA LEU A 300 22.59 -16.05 -12.80
C LEU A 300 22.71 -15.20 -11.52
N VAL A 301 21.65 -14.46 -11.20
CA VAL A 301 21.57 -13.56 -10.04
C VAL A 301 20.69 -14.20 -8.98
N ARG A 302 21.13 -14.14 -7.72
CA ARG A 302 20.38 -14.58 -6.55
C ARG A 302 20.48 -13.51 -5.47
N ASP A 303 19.35 -13.16 -4.90
CA ASP A 303 19.26 -12.14 -3.86
C ASP A 303 18.39 -12.66 -2.70
N LEU A 304 18.83 -12.41 -1.48
CA LEU A 304 18.09 -12.67 -0.26
C LEU A 304 18.10 -11.41 0.61
N GLU A 305 16.93 -10.83 0.83
CA GLU A 305 16.72 -9.75 1.79
C GLU A 305 15.89 -10.26 2.98
N PHE A 306 16.33 -9.94 4.19
CA PHE A 306 15.52 -10.12 5.39
C PHE A 306 15.52 -8.84 6.21
N THR A 307 14.34 -8.29 6.49
CA THR A 307 14.15 -7.06 7.25
C THR A 307 13.19 -7.30 8.43
N LEU A 308 13.61 -6.86 9.61
CA LEU A 308 12.80 -6.88 10.82
C LEU A 308 12.43 -5.45 11.21
N ARG A 309 11.14 -5.16 11.31
CA ARG A 309 10.60 -3.86 11.72
C ARG A 309 9.99 -3.93 13.11
N HIS A 310 10.31 -2.93 13.93
CA HIS A 310 9.74 -2.75 15.27
C HIS A 310 9.02 -1.40 15.37
N ALA A 311 7.76 -1.41 15.79
CA ALA A 311 7.03 -0.19 16.10
C ALA A 311 7.38 0.29 17.52
N LEU A 312 8.15 1.38 17.66
CA LEU A 312 8.51 2.02 18.93
C LEU A 312 7.36 2.82 19.55
N ALA A 313 6.40 3.25 18.73
CA ALA A 313 5.12 3.82 19.12
C ALA A 313 4.11 3.54 18.00
N SER A 314 2.85 3.98 18.17
CA SER A 314 1.84 3.89 17.09
C SER A 314 2.22 4.70 15.84
N ASN A 315 3.15 5.65 15.96
CA ASN A 315 3.56 6.57 14.91
C ASN A 315 5.08 6.61 14.68
N VAL A 316 5.84 5.69 15.27
CA VAL A 316 7.29 5.60 15.10
C VAL A 316 7.69 4.15 14.94
N SER A 317 8.47 3.84 13.92
CA SER A 317 9.04 2.51 13.70
C SER A 317 10.52 2.59 13.31
N VAL A 318 11.24 1.53 13.62
CA VAL A 318 12.62 1.31 13.19
C VAL A 318 12.72 -0.06 12.54
N SER A 319 13.68 -0.23 11.63
CA SER A 319 13.96 -1.50 10.97
C SER A 319 15.44 -1.77 10.87
N GLY A 320 15.79 -3.05 10.88
CA GLY A 320 17.12 -3.56 10.58
C GLY A 320 17.01 -4.79 9.70
N GLY A 321 17.87 -4.92 8.72
CA GLY A 321 17.86 -6.02 7.78
C GLY A 321 19.24 -6.40 7.25
N VAL A 322 19.28 -7.54 6.59
CA VAL A 322 20.46 -8.11 5.94
C VAL A 322 20.16 -8.38 4.47
N ILE A 323 21.18 -8.21 3.65
CA ILE A 323 21.15 -8.45 2.20
C ILE A 323 22.26 -9.46 1.88
N VAL A 324 21.95 -10.47 1.07
CA VAL A 324 22.92 -11.43 0.56
C VAL A 324 22.72 -11.54 -0.94
N GLU A 325 23.77 -11.25 -1.70
CA GLU A 325 23.78 -11.33 -3.16
C GLU A 325 24.75 -12.44 -3.59
N ASP A 326 24.40 -13.19 -4.63
CA ASP A 326 25.30 -14.09 -5.35
C ASP A 326 25.04 -13.88 -6.83
N THR A 327 26.08 -13.52 -7.57
CA THR A 327 26.03 -13.36 -9.03
C THR A 327 27.07 -14.25 -9.67
N ARG A 328 26.61 -15.14 -10.56
CA ARG A 328 27.46 -16.01 -11.37
C ARG A 328 27.34 -15.57 -12.82
N ALA A 329 28.41 -14.97 -13.34
CA ALA A 329 28.50 -14.53 -14.71
C ALA A 329 29.26 -15.54 -15.57
N ASP A 330 29.05 -15.51 -16.89
CA ASP A 330 29.81 -16.33 -17.84
C ASP A 330 31.32 -16.06 -17.80
N THR A 331 31.72 -14.85 -17.41
CA THR A 331 33.11 -14.54 -17.06
C THR A 331 33.29 -14.44 -15.55
N ASP A 332 34.25 -15.21 -15.03
CA ASP A 332 34.46 -15.32 -13.59
C ASP A 332 34.85 -13.99 -12.91
N PHE A 333 35.50 -13.06 -13.62
CA PHE A 333 35.85 -11.75 -13.06
C PHE A 333 34.64 -10.82 -12.84
N ASN A 334 33.48 -11.17 -13.43
CA ASN A 334 32.19 -10.51 -13.18
C ASN A 334 31.31 -11.27 -12.18
N SER A 335 31.74 -12.44 -11.70
CA SER A 335 31.08 -13.17 -10.61
C SER A 335 31.46 -12.60 -9.25
N PHE A 336 30.52 -12.55 -8.31
CA PHE A 336 30.75 -12.04 -6.96
C PHE A 336 29.78 -12.60 -5.92
N ASP A 337 30.22 -12.58 -4.67
CA ASP A 337 29.37 -12.69 -3.49
C ASP A 337 29.21 -11.30 -2.84
N GLY A 338 27.98 -10.95 -2.47
CA GLY A 338 27.62 -9.69 -1.84
C GLY A 338 27.00 -9.88 -0.46
N ARG A 339 27.34 -8.99 0.47
CA ARG A 339 26.75 -8.98 1.83
C ARG A 339 26.47 -7.55 2.24
N GLY A 340 25.28 -7.32 2.78
CA GLY A 340 24.87 -6.00 3.18
C GLY A 340 23.99 -5.96 4.41
N VAL A 341 23.84 -4.75 4.92
CA VAL A 341 22.93 -4.41 6.01
C VAL A 341 22.14 -3.17 5.64
N VAL A 342 20.89 -3.13 6.09
CA VAL A 342 20.01 -1.98 5.93
C VAL A 342 19.42 -1.60 7.28
N PHE A 343 19.42 -0.31 7.58
CA PHE A 343 18.78 0.25 8.76
C PHE A 343 17.81 1.33 8.34
N GLY A 344 16.62 1.35 8.94
CA GLY A 344 15.58 2.30 8.62
C GLY A 344 14.87 2.86 9.84
N ALA A 345 14.27 4.03 9.68
CA ALA A 345 13.36 4.61 10.65
C ALA A 345 12.25 5.37 9.93
N ALA A 346 11.03 5.31 10.46
CA ALA A 346 9.90 6.04 9.94
C ALA A 346 9.10 6.67 11.08
N ARG A 347 8.60 7.89 10.84
CA ARG A 347 7.75 8.63 11.77
C ARG A 347 6.56 9.24 11.05
N GLN A 348 5.39 8.98 11.59
CA GLN A 348 4.15 9.66 11.23
C GLN A 348 3.88 10.79 12.22
N PHE A 349 3.59 11.96 11.68
CA PHE A 349 3.26 13.15 12.45
C PHE A 349 1.74 13.36 12.44
N ALA A 350 1.21 13.98 13.50
CA ALA A 350 -0.23 14.25 13.63
C ALA A 350 -0.78 15.14 12.51
N ASN A 351 0.08 15.85 11.79
CA ASN A 351 -0.28 16.66 10.63
C ASN A 351 -0.40 15.85 9.32
N GLY A 352 -0.34 14.52 9.37
CA GLY A 352 -0.39 13.64 8.19
C GLY A 352 0.92 13.54 7.41
N LEU A 353 1.99 14.22 7.86
CA LEU A 353 3.32 14.03 7.28
C LEU A 353 3.88 12.67 7.74
N VAL A 354 4.43 11.91 6.80
CA VAL A 354 5.24 10.73 7.05
C VAL A 354 6.65 11.04 6.57
N VAL A 355 7.63 10.87 7.45
CA VAL A 355 9.05 10.97 7.11
C VAL A 355 9.70 9.64 7.40
N ASP A 356 10.43 9.12 6.43
CA ASP A 356 11.22 7.90 6.56
C ASP A 356 12.64 8.12 6.06
N GLY A 357 13.56 7.32 6.58
CA GLY A 357 14.94 7.33 6.15
C GLY A 357 15.56 5.96 6.30
N GLN A 358 16.49 5.65 5.41
CA GLN A 358 17.22 4.40 5.40
C GLN A 358 18.69 4.61 5.04
N VAL A 359 19.54 3.77 5.62
CA VAL A 359 20.96 3.64 5.28
C VAL A 359 21.21 2.18 4.93
N GLU A 360 21.77 1.96 3.77
CA GLU A 360 22.14 0.66 3.22
C GLU A 360 23.65 0.64 2.99
N TYR A 361 24.28 -0.47 3.35
CA TYR A 361 25.68 -0.74 3.05
C TYR A 361 25.79 -2.15 2.48
N VAL A 362 26.42 -2.28 1.30
CA VAL A 362 26.67 -3.56 0.62
C VAL A 362 28.15 -3.65 0.26
N ALA A 363 28.76 -4.77 0.59
CA ALA A 363 30.11 -5.13 0.19
C ALA A 363 30.04 -6.29 -0.81
N ARG A 364 30.66 -6.12 -1.99
CA ARG A 364 30.78 -7.15 -3.04
C ARG A 364 32.24 -7.50 -3.24
N ASP A 365 32.54 -8.79 -3.20
CA ASP A 365 33.88 -9.33 -3.42
C ASP A 365 33.83 -10.21 -4.67
N TYR A 366 34.60 -9.86 -5.71
CA TYR A 366 34.59 -10.56 -6.99
C TYR A 366 35.54 -11.76 -7.01
N ASP A 367 35.18 -12.78 -7.78
CA ASP A 367 35.81 -14.10 -7.73
C ASP A 367 37.21 -14.11 -8.37
N GLU A 368 37.41 -13.32 -9.45
CA GLU A 368 38.65 -13.28 -10.21
C GLU A 368 39.21 -11.87 -10.43
N GLU A 369 40.48 -11.82 -10.86
CA GLU A 369 41.20 -10.57 -11.13
C GLU A 369 40.52 -9.75 -12.23
N PHE A 370 40.39 -8.44 -11.99
CA PHE A 370 39.89 -7.54 -13.01
C PHE A 370 40.91 -7.41 -14.15
N VAL A 371 40.42 -7.54 -15.38
CA VAL A 371 41.25 -7.56 -16.58
C VAL A 371 42.13 -6.30 -16.64
N GLY A 372 43.45 -6.52 -16.63
CA GLY A 372 44.45 -5.46 -16.79
C GLY A 372 44.86 -4.70 -15.51
N LEU A 373 44.27 -5.01 -14.36
CA LEU A 373 44.65 -4.42 -13.06
C LEU A 373 45.40 -5.39 -12.13
N GLY A 374 45.22 -6.70 -12.28
CA GLY A 374 45.94 -7.72 -11.51
C GLY A 374 45.48 -7.87 -10.06
N ASP A 375 44.38 -7.21 -9.69
CA ASP A 375 43.70 -7.34 -8.41
C ASP A 375 42.23 -7.72 -8.65
N ARG A 376 41.63 -8.45 -7.71
CA ARG A 376 40.19 -8.74 -7.72
C ARG A 376 39.41 -7.48 -7.41
N ARG A 377 38.30 -7.23 -8.11
CA ARG A 377 37.45 -6.08 -7.81
C ARG A 377 36.82 -6.23 -6.42
N GLU A 378 36.78 -5.15 -5.67
CA GLU A 378 36.01 -5.02 -4.45
C GLU A 378 35.17 -3.75 -4.54
N ASP A 379 33.85 -3.89 -4.39
CA ASP A 379 32.94 -2.75 -4.36
C ASP A 379 32.35 -2.61 -2.95
N ARG A 380 32.35 -1.38 -2.41
CA ARG A 380 31.69 -1.02 -1.15
C ARG A 380 30.69 0.10 -1.44
N ILE A 381 29.42 -0.25 -1.39
CA ILE A 381 28.31 0.62 -1.78
C ILE A 381 27.62 1.10 -0.51
N THR A 382 27.51 2.41 -0.32
CA THR A 382 26.70 3.03 0.73
C THR A 382 25.59 3.85 0.07
N ARG A 383 24.35 3.62 0.49
CA ARG A 383 23.19 4.39 0.03
C ARG A 383 22.42 4.96 1.21
N VAL A 384 22.19 6.27 1.19
CA VAL A 384 21.37 6.97 2.18
C VAL A 384 20.16 7.54 1.46
N ARG A 385 18.95 7.23 1.93
CA ARG A 385 17.71 7.79 1.40
C ARG A 385 16.89 8.41 2.53
N ILE A 386 16.35 9.60 2.29
CA ILE A 386 15.38 10.26 3.17
C ILE A 386 14.18 10.63 2.32
N SER A 387 12.99 10.26 2.76
CA SER A 387 11.74 10.50 2.05
C SER A 387 10.71 11.17 2.96
N ALA A 388 9.87 12.00 2.36
CA ALA A 388 8.76 12.66 3.01
C ALA A 388 7.52 12.61 2.11
N LEU A 389 6.38 12.25 2.69
CA LEU A 389 5.08 12.23 2.03
C LEU A 389 4.04 12.90 2.94
N SER A 390 3.16 13.70 2.37
CA SER A 390 2.04 14.30 3.11
C SER A 390 0.73 13.63 2.72
N SER A 391 0.10 12.92 3.66
CA SER A 391 -1.22 12.33 3.44
C SER A 391 -2.33 13.38 3.33
N ARG A 392 -2.09 14.64 3.73
CA ARG A 392 -3.06 15.74 3.61
C ARG A 392 -3.02 16.44 2.26
N LEU A 393 -1.90 16.34 1.54
CA LEU A 393 -1.78 16.85 0.17
C LEU A 393 -2.26 15.77 -0.81
N GLN A 394 -3.47 15.26 -0.59
CA GLN A 394 -4.10 14.32 -1.50
C GLN A 394 -5.07 15.06 -2.40
N PHE A 395 -4.81 15.04 -3.71
CA PHE A 395 -5.75 15.55 -4.70
C PHE A 395 -6.15 14.42 -5.63
N ARG A 396 -7.43 14.02 -5.58
CA ARG A 396 -7.99 12.92 -6.41
C ARG A 396 -7.19 11.62 -6.31
N GLY A 397 -6.78 11.23 -5.10
CA GLY A 397 -6.01 10.00 -4.85
C GLY A 397 -4.53 10.07 -5.22
N ILE A 398 -3.99 11.26 -5.55
CA ILE A 398 -2.57 11.47 -5.79
C ILE A 398 -1.90 11.97 -4.52
N ALA A 399 -0.87 11.27 -4.04
CA ALA A 399 -0.07 11.68 -2.89
C ALA A 399 1.37 12.00 -3.34
N PRO A 400 1.88 13.24 -3.12
CA PRO A 400 3.24 13.59 -3.46
C PRO A 400 4.23 13.01 -2.44
N ARG A 401 5.31 12.41 -2.94
CA ARG A 401 6.48 12.01 -2.17
C ARG A 401 7.70 12.75 -2.69
N VAL A 402 8.47 13.33 -1.78
CA VAL A 402 9.80 13.85 -2.06
C VAL A 402 10.82 12.91 -1.45
N SER A 403 11.85 12.54 -2.20
CA SER A 403 12.97 11.73 -1.72
C SER A 403 14.28 12.40 -2.04
N LEU A 404 15.26 12.26 -1.15
CA LEU A 404 16.66 12.62 -1.38
C LEU A 404 17.49 11.36 -1.23
N THR A 405 18.41 11.12 -2.17
CA THR A 405 19.26 9.93 -2.20
C THR A 405 20.71 10.36 -2.35
N TYR A 406 21.59 9.76 -1.56
CA TYR A 406 23.04 9.82 -1.74
C TYR A 406 23.55 8.39 -1.94
N THR A 407 24.34 8.17 -2.98
CA THR A 407 25.02 6.89 -3.23
C THR A 407 26.52 7.14 -3.33
N ARG A 408 27.32 6.33 -2.64
CA ARG A 408 28.78 6.27 -2.80
C ARG A 408 29.16 4.82 -3.08
N GLN A 409 29.79 4.59 -4.21
CA GLN A 409 30.42 3.31 -4.52
C GLN A 409 31.93 3.51 -4.50
N ASN A 410 32.57 2.92 -3.49
CA ASN A 410 34.03 2.85 -3.45
C ASN A 410 34.46 1.57 -4.15
N SER A 411 35.28 1.69 -5.19
CA SER A 411 35.83 0.55 -5.91
C SER A 411 37.34 0.68 -6.04
N ASN A 412 38.07 -0.44 -5.94
CA ASN A 412 39.48 -0.48 -6.33
C ASN A 412 39.68 -0.46 -7.85
N VAL A 413 38.61 -0.62 -8.63
CA VAL A 413 38.60 -0.49 -10.08
C VAL A 413 38.01 0.87 -10.45
N PRO A 414 38.81 1.83 -10.98
CA PRO A 414 38.41 3.23 -11.11
C PRO A 414 37.13 3.49 -11.92
N ILE A 415 36.83 2.63 -12.91
CA ILE A 415 35.61 2.78 -13.74
C ILE A 415 34.31 2.52 -12.97
N PHE A 416 34.38 1.99 -11.75
CA PHE A 416 33.22 1.73 -10.88
C PHE A 416 33.22 2.58 -9.61
N ASP A 417 34.19 3.48 -9.42
CA ASP A 417 34.23 4.42 -8.29
C ASP A 417 33.47 5.70 -8.62
N PHE A 418 32.42 6.00 -7.84
CA PHE A 418 31.62 7.21 -8.03
C PHE A 418 30.82 7.62 -6.78
N ASP A 419 30.32 8.85 -6.79
CA ASP A 419 29.19 9.26 -5.96
C ASP A 419 28.09 10.00 -6.74
N ALA A 420 26.89 9.93 -6.20
CA ALA A 420 25.70 10.50 -6.80
C ALA A 420 24.77 11.09 -5.73
N TYR A 421 24.33 12.31 -5.94
CA TYR A 421 23.24 12.94 -5.19
C TYR A 421 22.03 13.05 -6.10
N GLY A 422 20.89 12.51 -5.65
CA GLY A 422 19.62 12.55 -6.35
C GLY A 422 18.53 13.17 -5.49
N ALA A 423 17.57 13.82 -6.13
CA ALA A 423 16.28 14.14 -5.52
C ALA A 423 15.16 13.65 -6.43
N GLU A 424 14.05 13.23 -5.85
CA GLU A 424 12.87 12.72 -6.57
C GLU A 424 11.63 13.44 -6.07
N LEU A 425 10.80 13.93 -6.99
CA LEU A 425 9.41 14.28 -6.70
C LEU A 425 8.51 13.29 -7.43
N THR A 426 7.90 12.37 -6.69
CA THR A 426 7.04 11.32 -7.22
C THR A 426 5.58 11.60 -6.91
N LEU A 427 4.74 11.49 -7.94
CA LEU A 427 3.29 11.47 -7.86
C LEU A 427 2.82 10.07 -8.20
N THR A 428 2.13 9.41 -7.27
CA THR A 428 1.58 8.06 -7.49
C THR A 428 0.06 8.10 -7.40
N ARG A 429 -0.60 7.29 -8.22
CA ARG A 429 -2.05 7.09 -8.17
C ARG A 429 -2.39 5.62 -8.36
N SER A 430 -3.29 5.13 -7.52
CA SER A 430 -3.91 3.81 -7.67
C SER A 430 -5.37 3.94 -8.12
N PHE A 431 -5.85 2.98 -8.89
CA PHE A 431 -7.19 2.89 -9.48
C PHE A 431 -7.72 1.47 -9.34
#